data_AF-A0A7K3DAR6-F1
#
_entry.id   AF-A0A7K3DAR6-F1
#
_cell.length_a   1.000
_cell.length_b   1.000
_cell.length_c   1.000
_cell.angle_alpha   90.00
_cell.angle_beta   90.00
_cell.angle_gamma   90.00
#
_symmetry.space_group_name_H-M   'P 1'
#
loop_
_entity.id
_entity.type
_entity.pdbx_description
1 polymer ?
#
loop_
_entity_poly.entity_id
_entity_poly.type
_entity_poly.pdbx_seq_one_letter_code
_entity_poly.pdbx_strand_id
1 'polypeptide(L)' 'MSTAPAPEPRDPDEPAPKPTAKAKNALVFDDPLAQQSSDDTDRGWGERADTGGDGAADLARFLDEKPPHHL' A
#
# COMPACT_ATOMS: atom_id res chain seq x y z
N MET A 1 -8.65 39.79 -16.99
CA MET A 1 -9.26 38.87 -16.01
C MET A 1 -9.70 37.63 -16.75
N SER A 2 -9.04 36.48 -16.55
CA SER A 2 -9.38 35.22 -17.23
C SER A 2 -10.37 34.46 -16.34
N THR A 3 -11.59 34.24 -16.82
CA THR A 3 -12.56 33.37 -16.13
C THR A 3 -12.43 31.96 -16.68
N ALA A 4 -12.21 30.98 -15.80
CA ALA A 4 -12.35 29.58 -16.17
C ALA A 4 -13.84 29.26 -16.38
N PRO A 5 -14.19 28.36 -17.31
CA PRO A 5 -15.57 27.91 -17.46
C PRO A 5 -16.06 27.18 -16.20
N ALA A 6 -17.35 27.32 -15.90
CA ALA A 6 -17.99 26.64 -14.78
C ALA A 6 -18.02 25.12 -15.02
N PRO A 7 -17.71 24.28 -14.02
CA PRO A 7 -17.78 22.83 -14.18
C PRO A 7 -19.23 22.40 -14.41
N GLU A 8 -19.46 21.60 -15.45
CA GLU A 8 -20.77 21.03 -15.74
C GLU A 8 -21.15 19.95 -14.70
N PRO A 9 -22.46 19.76 -14.44
CA PRO A 9 -22.93 18.70 -13.54
C PRO A 9 -22.57 17.33 -14.14
N ARG A 10 -21.80 16.52 -13.40
CA ARG A 10 -21.58 15.10 -13.74
C ARG A 10 -22.72 14.26 -13.19
N ASP A 11 -23.29 13.41 -14.03
CA ASP A 11 -24.26 12.41 -13.63
C ASP A 11 -23.59 11.40 -12.67
N PRO A 12 -24.17 11.13 -11.49
CA PRO A 12 -23.57 10.22 -10.51
C PRO A 12 -23.58 8.74 -10.94
N ASP A 13 -24.37 8.39 -11.96
CA ASP A 13 -24.45 7.05 -12.55
C ASP A 13 -23.46 6.81 -13.69
N GLU A 14 -22.67 7.81 -14.08
CA GLU A 14 -21.65 7.62 -15.12
C GLU A 14 -20.47 6.81 -14.56
N PRO A 15 -20.15 5.63 -15.13
CA PRO A 15 -19.09 4.79 -14.61
C PRO A 15 -17.74 5.52 -14.74
N ALA A 16 -17.08 5.73 -13.60
CA ALA A 16 -15.78 6.38 -13.57
C ALA A 16 -14.79 5.66 -14.52
N PRO A 17 -13.98 6.42 -15.30
CA PRO A 17 -13.01 5.82 -16.21
C PRO A 17 -12.02 4.97 -15.41
N LYS A 18 -11.89 3.68 -15.78
CA LYS A 18 -10.95 2.75 -15.13
C LYS A 18 -9.53 3.35 -15.14
N PRO A 19 -8.83 3.39 -14.00
CA PRO A 19 -7.50 3.99 -13.94
C PRO A 19 -6.55 3.27 -14.89
N THR A 20 -6.10 3.98 -15.93
CA THR A 20 -5.09 3.49 -16.84
C THR A 20 -3.71 3.61 -16.18
N ALA A 21 -2.76 2.75 -16.54
CA ALA A 21 -1.40 2.70 -15.97
C ALA A 21 -0.59 4.02 -16.05
N LYS A 22 -1.11 5.07 -16.70
CA LYS A 22 -0.56 6.44 -16.73
C LYS A 22 -0.93 7.27 -15.49
N ALA A 23 -1.85 6.82 -14.64
CA ALA A 23 -2.34 7.54 -13.47
C ALA A 23 -1.46 7.39 -12.21
N LYS A 24 -0.18 6.98 -12.33
CA LYS A 24 0.69 6.70 -11.18
C LYS A 24 0.88 7.88 -10.22
N ASN A 25 0.64 9.11 -10.71
CA ASN A 25 0.75 10.35 -9.93
C ASN A 25 -0.61 11.08 -9.76
N ALA A 26 -1.73 10.44 -10.08
CA ALA A 26 -3.04 11.06 -9.91
C ALA A 26 -3.43 11.05 -8.42
N LEU A 27 -3.92 12.19 -7.92
CA LEU A 27 -4.53 12.27 -6.60
C LEU A 27 -5.94 11.65 -6.68
N VAL A 28 -6.22 10.67 -5.81
CA VAL A 28 -7.52 10.00 -5.70
C VAL A 28 -8.28 10.62 -4.52
N PHE A 29 -9.50 11.07 -4.75
CA PHE A 29 -10.37 11.73 -3.75
C PHE A 29 -11.63 10.92 -3.41
N ASP A 30 -11.73 9.70 -3.91
CA ASP A 30 -12.80 8.77 -3.55
C ASP A 30 -12.67 8.34 -2.07
N ASP A 31 -13.70 7.69 -1.53
CA ASP A 31 -13.67 7.18 -0.17
C ASP A 31 -12.48 6.22 0.03
N PRO A 32 -11.54 6.53 0.95
CA PRO A 32 -10.34 5.71 1.17
C PRO A 32 -10.67 4.29 1.65
N LEU A 33 -11.86 4.06 2.21
CA LEU A 33 -12.30 2.73 2.67
C LEU A 33 -13.00 1.90 1.60
N ALA A 34 -13.30 2.49 0.43
CA ALA A 34 -13.97 1.78 -0.65
C ALA A 34 -13.03 0.82 -1.42
N GLN A 35 -11.72 0.88 -1.19
CA GLN A 35 -10.72 0.06 -1.86
C GLN A 35 -9.83 -0.65 -0.82
N GLN A 36 -9.46 -1.90 -1.12
CA GLN A 36 -8.48 -2.62 -0.30
C GLN A 36 -7.10 -2.02 -0.51
N SER A 37 -6.44 -1.60 0.58
CA SER A 37 -5.08 -1.10 0.55
C SER A 37 -4.07 -2.24 0.60
N SER A 38 -2.84 -1.97 0.15
CA SER A 38 -1.75 -2.96 0.29
C SER A 38 -1.32 -3.16 1.75
N ASP A 39 -1.59 -2.16 2.61
CA ASP A 39 -1.31 -2.22 4.05
C ASP A 39 -2.31 -3.12 4.80
N ASP A 40 -3.53 -3.28 4.25
CA ASP A 40 -4.51 -4.25 4.77
C ASP A 40 -4.10 -5.71 4.51
N THR A 41 -3.06 -5.93 3.69
CA THR A 41 -2.49 -7.24 3.49
C THR A 41 -1.19 -7.33 4.28
N ASP A 42 -1.07 -8.33 5.14
CA ASP A 42 0.19 -8.70 5.82
C ASP A 42 1.25 -9.26 4.83
N ARG A 43 1.17 -8.91 3.54
CA ARG A 43 2.09 -9.40 2.52
C ARG A 43 3.51 -8.95 2.86
N GLY A 44 4.45 -9.88 2.87
CA GLY A 44 5.83 -9.64 3.32
C GLY A 44 6.04 -9.73 4.84
N TRP A 45 4.98 -9.87 5.64
CA TRP A 45 5.09 -10.17 7.08
C TRP A 45 5.03 -11.68 7.28
N GLY A 46 6.11 -12.28 7.79
CA GLY A 46 6.20 -13.72 8.06
C GLY A 46 6.31 -14.61 6.82
N GLU A 47 6.27 -14.04 5.61
CA GLU A 47 6.58 -14.74 4.37
C GLU A 47 8.07 -15.13 4.38
N ARG A 48 8.34 -16.44 4.28
CA ARG A 48 9.71 -16.94 4.17
C ARG A 48 10.23 -16.59 2.78
N ALA A 49 11.39 -15.96 2.70
CA ALA A 49 12.03 -15.71 1.42
C ALA A 49 12.26 -17.05 0.69
N ASP A 50 11.69 -17.22 -0.50
CA ASP A 50 11.86 -18.42 -1.34
C ASP A 50 13.30 -18.63 -1.82
N THR A 51 14.21 -17.70 -1.54
CA THR A 51 15.58 -17.68 -2.08
C THR A 51 16.62 -17.30 -1.03
N GLY A 52 17.21 -18.33 -0.41
CA GLY A 52 18.63 -18.30 -0.01
C GLY A 52 19.00 -17.83 1.40
N GLY A 53 18.04 -17.59 2.30
CA GLY A 53 18.31 -17.33 3.72
C GLY A 53 17.66 -18.40 4.59
N ASP A 54 18.44 -19.06 5.44
CA ASP A 54 17.91 -20.02 6.44
C ASP A 54 17.17 -19.24 7.53
N GLY A 55 15.92 -18.86 7.25
CA GLY A 55 15.09 -18.10 8.18
C GLY A 55 14.87 -18.79 9.53
N ALA A 56 15.11 -20.10 9.64
CA ALA A 56 15.11 -20.80 10.92
C ALA A 56 16.38 -20.48 11.73
N ALA A 57 17.54 -20.40 11.07
CA ALA A 57 18.79 -19.96 11.70
C ALA A 57 18.73 -18.50 12.15
N ASP A 58 18.11 -17.62 11.35
CA ASP A 58 17.93 -16.20 11.72
C ASP A 58 17.01 -16.06 12.95
N LEU A 59 15.90 -16.81 13.01
CA LEU A 59 15.01 -16.83 14.18
C LEU A 59 15.73 -17.33 15.44
N ALA A 60 16.53 -18.40 15.32
CA ALA A 60 17.31 -18.92 16.45
C ALA A 60 18.28 -17.86 16.98
N ARG A 61 18.99 -17.16 16.11
CA ARG A 61 19.90 -16.07 16.50
C ARG A 61 19.17 -14.94 17.26
N PHE A 62 17.99 -14.53 16.81
CA PHE A 62 17.22 -13.48 17.50
C PHE A 62 16.75 -13.90 18.90
N LEU A 63 16.45 -15.19 19.10
CA LEU A 63 16.05 -15.72 20.41
C LEU A 63 17.25 -15.88 21.36
N ASP A 64 18.41 -16.26 20.83
CA ASP A 64 19.63 -16.50 21.59
C ASP A 64 20.43 -15.21 21.87
N GLU A 65 20.35 -14.21 21.00
CA GLU A 65 21.11 -12.96 21.13
C GLU A 65 20.42 -11.99 22.09
N LYS A 66 20.81 -12.03 23.35
CA LYS A 66 20.37 -11.05 24.34
C LYS A 66 20.97 -9.68 24.02
N PRO A 67 20.18 -8.59 23.97
CA PRO A 67 20.72 -7.26 23.71
C PRO A 67 21.76 -6.90 24.79
N PRO A 68 22.82 -6.16 24.41
CA PRO A 68 23.71 -5.59 25.41
C PRO A 68 22.85 -4.72 26.32
N HIS A 69 23.00 -4.87 27.63
CA HIS A 69 22.10 -4.34 28.66
C HIS A 69 20.86 -5.21 28.96
N HIS A 70 21.07 -6.51 29.15
CA HIS A 70 20.28 -7.23 30.12
C HIS A 70 21.03 -7.17 31.47
N LEU A 71 20.49 -6.49 32.47
CA LEU A 71 20.94 -6.61 33.86
C LEU A 71 19.74 -7.12 34.66
#